data_AF-A0A1Y3AXI4-F1
#
_entry.id   AF-A0A1Y3AXI4-F1
#
_cell.length_a   1.000
_cell.length_b   1.000
_cell.length_c   1.000
_cell.angle_alpha   90.00
_cell.angle_beta   90.00
_cell.angle_gamma   90.00
#
_symmetry.space_group_name_H-M   'P 1'
#
loop_
_entity.id
_entity.type
_entity.pdbx_description
1 polymer ?
#
loop_
_entity_poly.entity_id
_entity_poly.type
_entity_poly.pdbx_seq_one_letter_code
_entity_poly.pdbx_strand_id
1 'polypeptide(L)'
;MDNHHHQQQQSLIKELPFPVPRKRNKLYVYYSTMGYLFQIVRDIDPKLRLMIDTFTLIGFIYSARFLWTITSSVFNGFYVHVWSRIWFRQDLAKKYGKWAIITGATDGIGLEYARQFAERGINIILLGHQPETKLWEHVRVNMLAVIMMTRLVLPSMVKRKKGLVINVASIAGYQPLPLMGVYSASKVNHDFFFKSKQYQ
;
A
#
# COMPACT_ATOMS: atom_id res chain seq x y z
N MET A 1 24.76 76.70 9.75
CA MET A 1 23.69 76.49 10.74
C MET A 1 22.98 75.17 10.41
N ASP A 2 23.65 74.02 10.60
CA ASP A 2 23.09 72.74 10.10
C ASP A 2 23.45 71.51 10.96
N ASN A 3 23.88 71.72 12.21
CA ASN A 3 24.20 70.61 13.13
C ASN A 3 23.17 70.42 14.26
N HIS A 4 22.22 71.34 14.43
CA HIS A 4 21.22 71.24 15.52
C HIS A 4 19.99 70.39 15.14
N HIS A 5 19.62 70.31 13.86
CA HIS A 5 18.47 69.50 13.43
C HIS A 5 18.74 67.99 13.40
N HIS A 6 19.98 67.56 13.13
CA HIS A 6 20.33 66.14 13.13
C HIS A 6 20.42 65.51 14.53
N GLN A 7 20.75 66.30 15.56
CA GLN A 7 20.78 65.79 16.94
C GLN A 7 19.37 65.58 17.50
N GLN A 8 18.39 66.41 17.14
CA GLN A 8 16.98 66.25 17.54
C GLN A 8 16.30 65.01 16.91
N GLN A 9 16.65 64.66 15.67
CA GLN A 9 16.12 63.45 15.03
C GLN A 9 16.67 62.16 15.65
N GLN A 10 17.93 62.18 16.13
CA GLN A 10 18.54 61.02 16.78
C GLN A 10 18.06 60.81 18.22
N SER A 11 17.64 61.87 18.92
CA SER A 11 17.03 61.74 20.26
C SER A 11 15.62 61.14 20.20
N LEU A 12 14.81 61.47 19.18
CA LEU A 12 13.47 60.92 19.00
C LEU A 12 13.46 59.40 18.69
N ILE A 13 14.52 58.88 18.05
CA ILE A 13 14.64 57.44 17.76
C ILE A 13 14.97 56.63 19.02
N LYS A 14 15.52 57.25 20.07
CA LYS A 14 15.84 56.59 21.35
C LYS A 14 14.63 56.37 22.27
N GLU A 15 13.49 57.02 22.02
CA GLU A 15 12.29 56.90 22.86
C GLU A 15 11.22 55.95 22.31
N LEU A 16 11.49 55.26 21.19
CA LEU A 16 10.61 54.18 20.76
C LEU A 16 10.74 52.99 21.73
N PRO A 17 9.64 52.47 22.31
CA PRO A 17 9.68 51.38 23.30
C PRO A 17 10.13 50.03 22.73
N PHE A 18 10.59 49.97 21.47
CA PHE A 18 10.96 48.74 20.79
C PHE A 18 12.25 48.90 19.97
N PRO A 19 13.14 47.90 19.98
CA PRO A 19 14.40 47.93 19.23
C PRO A 19 14.13 47.88 17.71
N VAL A 20 14.53 48.93 16.99
CA VAL A 20 14.47 48.95 15.51
C VAL A 20 15.55 48.00 14.94
N PRO A 21 15.19 46.95 14.18
CA PRO A 21 16.17 45.99 13.67
C PRO A 21 17.11 46.65 12.65
N ARG A 22 18.40 46.69 12.95
CA ARG A 22 19.44 47.12 11.99
C ARG A 22 19.56 46.10 10.85
N LYS A 23 19.26 46.55 9.62
CA LYS A 23 19.48 45.91 8.30
C LYS A 23 20.04 44.47 8.37
N ARG A 24 19.16 43.47 8.46
CA ARG A 24 19.49 42.06 8.18
C ARG A 24 18.36 41.39 7.40
N ASN A 25 18.77 40.61 6.40
CA ASN A 25 18.01 39.79 5.43
C ASN A 25 16.47 39.88 5.43
N LYS A 26 15.90 40.36 4.32
CA LYS A 26 14.43 40.43 4.05
C LYS A 26 13.69 39.12 4.32
N LEU A 27 14.35 37.97 4.14
CA LEU A 27 13.76 36.65 4.38
C LEU A 27 13.48 36.40 5.88
N TYR A 28 14.38 36.86 6.76
CA TYR A 28 14.21 36.74 8.22
C TYR A 28 13.07 37.61 8.74
N VAL A 29 12.90 38.79 8.14
CA VAL A 29 11.80 39.71 8.46
C VAL A 29 10.45 39.06 8.14
N TYR A 30 10.32 38.30 7.04
CA TYR A 30 9.06 37.67 6.63
C TYR A 30 8.61 36.52 7.57
N TYR A 31 9.53 35.63 7.95
CA TYR A 31 9.24 34.58 8.94
C TYR A 31 8.92 35.17 10.32
N SER A 32 9.59 36.27 10.66
CA SER A 32 9.35 37.02 11.88
C SER A 32 7.98 37.69 11.89
N THR A 33 7.57 38.39 10.82
CA THR A 33 6.26 39.06 10.74
C THR A 33 5.08 38.10 10.66
N MET A 34 5.20 36.98 9.95
CA MET A 34 4.15 35.95 9.95
C MET A 34 3.99 35.29 11.31
N GLY A 35 5.09 35.04 12.03
CA GLY A 35 5.06 34.55 13.41
C GLY A 35 4.41 35.55 14.37
N TYR A 36 4.68 36.86 14.20
CA TYR A 36 4.05 37.92 15.00
C TYR A 36 2.56 38.07 14.71
N LEU A 37 2.13 37.97 13.46
CA LEU A 37 0.71 38.02 13.11
C LEU A 37 -0.07 36.86 13.75
N PHE A 38 0.52 35.65 13.75
CA PHE A 38 -0.07 34.49 14.39
C PHE A 38 -0.14 34.60 15.91
N GLN A 39 0.84 35.25 16.55
CA GLN A 39 0.81 35.57 17.98
C GLN A 39 -0.29 36.58 18.31
N ILE A 40 -0.40 37.66 17.53
CA ILE A 40 -1.45 38.68 17.72
C ILE A 40 -2.84 38.05 17.58
N VAL A 41 -3.06 37.21 16.56
CA VAL A 41 -4.35 36.51 16.38
C VAL A 41 -4.65 35.55 17.53
N ARG A 42 -3.64 34.89 18.10
CA ARG A 42 -3.79 34.05 19.30
C ARG A 42 -4.09 34.84 20.57
N ASP A 43 -3.63 36.08 20.67
CA ASP A 43 -3.78 36.92 21.86
C ASP A 43 -5.08 37.73 21.88
N ILE A 44 -5.80 37.83 20.74
CA ILE A 44 -7.07 38.56 20.62
C ILE A 44 -8.24 37.86 21.32
N ASP A 45 -8.34 36.52 21.26
CA ASP A 45 -9.41 35.76 21.91
C ASP A 45 -8.92 34.38 22.39
N PRO A 46 -9.07 34.04 23.68
CA PRO A 46 -8.73 32.71 24.21
C PRO A 46 -9.46 31.56 23.51
N LYS A 47 -10.68 31.77 22.99
CA LYS A 47 -11.41 30.76 22.19
C LYS A 47 -10.73 30.48 20.86
N LEU A 48 -10.21 31.52 20.20
CA LEU A 48 -9.51 31.39 18.91
C LEU A 48 -8.19 30.64 19.08
N ARG A 49 -7.47 30.89 20.18
CA ARG A 49 -6.27 30.13 20.56
C ARG A 49 -6.57 28.63 20.72
N LEU A 50 -7.61 28.30 21.49
CA LEU A 50 -8.01 26.90 21.71
C LEU A 50 -8.36 26.19 20.39
N MET A 51 -9.01 26.89 19.47
CA MET A 51 -9.38 26.35 18.17
C MET A 51 -8.15 26.06 17.29
N ILE A 52 -7.20 27.00 17.23
CA ILE A 52 -5.94 26.84 16.48
C ILE A 52 -5.09 25.71 17.04
N ASP A 53 -4.96 25.60 18.37
CA ASP A 53 -4.20 24.52 19.02
C ASP A 53 -4.85 23.15 18.72
N THR A 54 -6.18 23.09 18.67
CA THR A 54 -6.93 21.87 18.31
C THR A 54 -6.68 21.44 16.86
N PHE A 55 -6.77 22.36 15.89
CA PHE A 55 -6.47 22.06 14.49
C PHE A 55 -5.02 21.64 14.28
N THR A 56 -4.08 22.25 15.01
CA THR A 56 -2.66 21.90 14.98
C THR A 56 -2.45 20.49 15.50
N LEU A 57 -3.10 20.11 16.60
CA LEU A 57 -3.03 18.76 17.16
C LEU A 57 -3.59 17.70 16.20
N ILE A 58 -4.75 17.97 15.59
CA ILE A 58 -5.35 17.08 14.59
C ILE A 58 -4.41 16.93 13.39
N GLY A 59 -3.90 18.03 12.85
CA GLY A 59 -2.94 18.02 11.74
C GLY A 59 -1.67 17.24 12.07
N PHE A 60 -1.14 17.39 13.28
CA PHE A 60 0.01 16.63 13.76
C PHE A 60 -0.26 15.13 13.80
N ILE A 61 -1.41 14.70 14.33
CA ILE A 61 -1.79 13.28 14.37
C ILE A 61 -1.90 12.69 12.95
N TYR A 62 -2.56 13.40 12.03
CA TYR A 62 -2.70 12.93 10.65
C TYR A 62 -1.36 12.87 9.91
N SER A 63 -0.50 13.89 10.07
CA SER A 63 0.82 13.94 9.44
C SER A 63 1.75 12.85 9.98
N ALA A 64 1.75 12.60 11.29
CA ALA A 64 2.49 11.50 11.90
C ALA A 64 2.03 10.14 11.38
N ARG A 65 0.71 9.94 11.26
CA ARG A 65 0.14 8.70 10.73
C ARG A 65 0.52 8.49 9.25
N PHE A 66 0.51 9.56 8.45
CA PHE A 66 0.92 9.53 7.05
C PHE A 66 2.41 9.18 6.88
N LEU A 67 3.28 9.81 7.68
CA LEU A 67 4.72 9.51 7.69
C LEU A 67 5.00 8.06 8.08
N TRP A 68 4.26 7.53 9.07
CA TRP A 68 4.36 6.12 9.45
C TRP A 68 3.99 5.19 8.30
N THR A 69 2.89 5.47 7.58
CA THR A 69 2.47 4.69 6.42
C THR A 69 3.50 4.71 5.31
N ILE A 70 4.11 5.85 5.00
CA ILE A 70 5.17 5.94 3.99
C ILE A 70 6.39 5.13 4.42
N THR A 71 6.87 5.34 5.64
CA THR A 71 8.08 4.68 6.16
C THR A 71 7.92 3.17 6.15
N SER A 72 6.78 2.67 6.66
CA SER A 72 6.46 1.24 6.66
C SER A 72 6.32 0.67 5.26
N SER A 73 5.77 1.42 4.30
CA SER A 73 5.66 0.97 2.90
C SER A 73 7.02 0.84 2.23
N VAL A 74 7.93 1.79 2.45
CA VAL A 74 9.31 1.74 1.94
C VAL A 74 10.06 0.58 2.57
N PHE A 75 9.97 0.42 3.90
CA PHE A 75 10.63 -0.67 4.60
C PHE A 75 10.09 -2.04 4.17
N ASN A 76 8.77 -2.19 4.05
CA ASN A 76 8.15 -3.42 3.56
C ASN A 76 8.56 -3.71 2.11
N GLY A 77 8.59 -2.69 1.25
CA GLY A 77 9.06 -2.83 -0.13
C GLY A 77 10.51 -3.31 -0.20
N PHE A 78 11.40 -2.68 0.57
CA PHE A 78 12.80 -3.08 0.68
C PHE A 78 12.95 -4.51 1.22
N TYR A 79 12.22 -4.83 2.29
CA TYR A 79 12.24 -6.17 2.89
C TYR A 79 11.75 -7.24 1.90
N VAL A 80 10.66 -6.96 1.17
CA VAL A 80 10.09 -7.89 0.19
C VAL A 80 10.98 -8.02 -1.04
N HIS A 81 11.62 -6.96 -1.54
CA HIS A 81 12.36 -7.03 -2.80
C HIS A 81 13.84 -7.39 -2.65
N VAL A 82 14.50 -6.87 -1.61
CA VAL A 82 15.94 -7.06 -1.38
C VAL A 82 16.15 -8.18 -0.36
N TRP A 83 15.53 -8.06 0.81
CA TRP A 83 15.83 -8.97 1.93
C TRP A 83 15.28 -10.40 1.71
N SER A 84 14.09 -10.52 1.13
CA SER A 84 13.46 -11.84 0.89
C SER A 84 14.25 -12.72 -0.08
N ARG A 85 14.93 -12.11 -1.07
CA ARG A 85 15.69 -12.83 -2.10
C ARG A 85 17.00 -13.39 -1.57
N ILE A 86 17.63 -12.72 -0.59
CA ILE A 86 18.98 -13.04 -0.13
C ILE A 86 18.97 -14.15 0.93
N TRP A 87 18.00 -14.14 1.86
CA TRP A 87 18.09 -14.98 3.07
C TRP A 87 17.07 -16.12 3.16
N PHE A 88 15.94 -16.07 2.45
CA PHE A 88 14.85 -17.05 2.63
C PHE A 88 14.52 -17.81 1.33
N ARG A 89 15.37 -18.76 0.95
CA ARG A 89 14.95 -19.82 0.01
C ARG A 89 14.24 -20.94 0.78
N GLN A 90 12.93 -20.83 0.95
CA GLN A 90 12.17 -21.94 1.53
C GLN A 90 12.07 -23.10 0.54
N ASP A 91 12.41 -24.31 1.01
CA ASP A 91 12.21 -25.54 0.26
C ASP A 91 10.71 -25.89 0.23
N LEU A 92 10.08 -25.60 -0.90
CA LEU A 92 8.67 -25.87 -1.16
C LEU A 92 8.37 -27.38 -1.11
N ALA A 93 9.30 -28.22 -1.58
CA ALA A 93 9.13 -29.65 -1.60
C ALA A 93 9.09 -30.23 -0.18
N LYS A 94 9.94 -29.71 0.72
CA LYS A 94 9.95 -30.06 2.14
C LYS A 94 8.71 -29.55 2.88
N LYS A 95 8.26 -28.34 2.54
CA LYS A 95 7.16 -27.65 3.24
C LYS A 95 5.77 -28.12 2.81
N TYR A 96 5.53 -28.22 1.51
CA TYR A 96 4.20 -28.45 0.93
C TYR A 96 4.08 -29.78 0.17
N GLY A 97 5.19 -30.34 -0.29
CA GLY A 97 5.27 -31.64 -0.96
C GLY A 97 5.96 -31.59 -2.31
N LYS A 98 6.36 -32.76 -2.82
CA LYS A 98 7.14 -32.91 -4.07
C LYS A 98 6.33 -32.78 -5.35
N TRP A 99 5.01 -32.60 -5.27
CA TRP A 99 4.13 -32.56 -6.43
C TRP A 99 3.34 -31.25 -6.48
N ALA A 100 3.27 -30.64 -7.67
CA ALA A 100 2.46 -29.48 -7.97
C ALA A 100 1.54 -29.77 -9.16
N ILE A 101 0.29 -29.33 -9.08
CA ILE A 101 -0.66 -29.36 -10.19
C ILE A 101 -0.89 -27.92 -10.62
N ILE A 102 -0.71 -27.63 -11.91
CA ILE A 102 -0.80 -26.27 -12.45
C ILE A 102 -1.85 -26.27 -13.55
N THR A 103 -2.90 -25.48 -13.37
CA THR A 103 -3.93 -25.22 -14.39
C THR A 103 -3.58 -23.96 -15.17
N GLY A 104 -3.84 -23.97 -16.49
CA GLY A 104 -3.46 -22.86 -17.37
C GLY A 104 -1.95 -22.78 -17.59
N ALA A 105 -1.26 -23.92 -17.62
CA ALA A 105 0.20 -23.97 -17.74
C ALA A 105 0.75 -23.68 -19.15
N THR A 106 -0.13 -23.42 -20.12
CA THR A 106 0.23 -23.23 -21.54
C THR A 106 0.90 -21.88 -21.80
N ASP A 107 0.58 -20.85 -21.03
CA ASP A 107 1.13 -19.50 -21.22
C ASP A 107 1.08 -18.68 -19.92
N GLY A 108 1.72 -17.51 -19.93
CA GLY A 108 1.65 -16.48 -18.89
C GLY A 108 2.08 -16.97 -17.51
N ILE A 109 1.28 -16.60 -16.50
CA ILE A 109 1.56 -16.86 -15.09
C ILE A 109 1.71 -18.36 -14.81
N GLY A 110 0.85 -19.20 -15.41
CA GLY A 110 0.87 -20.65 -15.19
C GLY A 110 2.15 -21.30 -15.75
N LEU A 111 2.58 -20.88 -16.94
CA LEU A 111 3.83 -21.34 -17.55
C LEU A 111 5.05 -20.98 -16.69
N GLU A 112 5.09 -19.75 -16.16
CA GLU A 112 6.20 -19.31 -15.32
C GLU A 112 6.22 -20.04 -13.96
N TYR A 113 5.06 -20.33 -13.36
CA TYR A 113 4.99 -21.21 -12.19
C TYR A 113 5.52 -22.61 -12.50
N ALA A 114 5.16 -23.18 -13.67
CA ALA A 114 5.65 -24.49 -14.09
C ALA A 114 7.18 -24.49 -14.20
N ARG A 115 7.74 -23.49 -14.89
CA ARG A 115 9.19 -23.32 -15.06
C ARG A 115 9.90 -23.25 -13.70
N GLN A 116 9.41 -22.40 -12.79
CA GLN A 116 10.03 -22.21 -11.48
C GLN A 116 9.88 -23.41 -10.52
N PHE A 117 8.81 -24.18 -10.63
CA PHE A 117 8.67 -25.41 -9.84
C PHE A 117 9.59 -26.51 -10.39
N ALA A 118 9.78 -26.56 -11.71
CA ALA A 118 10.65 -27.54 -12.34
C ALA A 118 12.12 -27.28 -11.98
N GLU A 119 12.55 -26.02 -12.02
CA GLU A 119 13.90 -25.59 -11.58
C GLU A 119 14.19 -25.93 -10.11
N ARG A 120 13.15 -26.08 -9.28
CA ARG A 120 13.26 -26.46 -7.86
C ARG A 120 13.10 -27.97 -7.63
N GLY A 121 13.03 -28.79 -8.68
CA GLY A 121 12.93 -30.25 -8.57
C GLY A 121 11.57 -30.76 -8.08
N ILE A 122 10.50 -29.98 -8.25
CA ILE A 122 9.13 -30.39 -7.94
C ILE A 122 8.55 -31.11 -9.16
N ASN A 123 7.91 -32.26 -8.95
CA ASN A 123 7.19 -32.98 -9.99
C ASN A 123 5.92 -32.21 -10.35
N ILE A 124 5.68 -32.00 -11.64
CA ILE A 124 4.58 -31.12 -12.08
C ILE A 124 3.60 -31.89 -12.95
N ILE A 125 2.31 -31.70 -12.68
CA ILE A 125 1.22 -32.10 -13.56
C ILE A 125 0.67 -30.82 -14.20
N LEU A 126 0.83 -30.70 -15.51
CA LEU A 126 0.40 -29.53 -16.28
C LEU A 126 -0.98 -29.79 -16.87
N LEU A 127 -1.93 -28.91 -16.58
CA LEU A 127 -3.28 -28.93 -17.14
C LEU A 127 -3.43 -27.68 -18.02
N GLY A 128 -3.40 -27.89 -19.34
CA GLY A 128 -3.61 -26.85 -20.34
C GLY A 128 -5.00 -26.93 -20.97
N HIS A 129 -5.48 -25.80 -21.46
CA HIS A 129 -6.68 -25.74 -22.30
C HIS A 129 -6.48 -24.70 -23.41
N GLN A 130 -7.08 -24.94 -24.57
CA GLN A 130 -7.06 -23.99 -25.69
C GLN A 130 -8.14 -22.91 -25.50
N PRO A 131 -7.97 -21.70 -26.05
CA PRO A 131 -8.99 -20.66 -25.96
C PRO A 131 -10.23 -21.07 -26.76
N GLU A 132 -11.34 -21.35 -26.07
CA GLU A 132 -12.62 -21.67 -26.69
C GLU A 132 -13.58 -20.47 -26.62
N THR A 133 -14.44 -20.34 -27.63
CA THR A 133 -15.32 -19.18 -27.84
C THR A 133 -16.65 -19.25 -27.09
N LYS A 134 -16.92 -20.34 -26.35
CA LYS A 134 -18.24 -20.61 -25.76
C LYS A 134 -18.28 -20.28 -24.26
N LEU A 135 -19.33 -19.55 -23.87
CA LEU A 135 -19.55 -19.10 -22.48
C LEU A 135 -19.62 -20.25 -21.46
N TRP A 136 -20.22 -21.38 -21.82
CA TRP A 136 -20.37 -22.55 -20.93
C TRP A 136 -19.03 -23.19 -20.53
N GLU A 137 -18.01 -23.05 -21.37
CA GLU A 137 -16.69 -23.60 -21.09
C GLU A 137 -15.88 -22.69 -20.18
N HIS A 138 -16.07 -21.38 -20.25
CA HIS A 138 -15.51 -20.48 -19.24
C HIS A 138 -15.99 -20.83 -17.82
N VAL A 139 -17.27 -21.19 -17.66
CA VAL A 139 -17.82 -21.63 -16.37
C VAL A 139 -17.25 -23.00 -15.97
N ARG A 140 -17.20 -23.98 -16.89
CA ARG A 140 -16.64 -25.31 -16.59
C ARG A 140 -15.16 -25.25 -16.22
N VAL A 141 -14.34 -24.57 -17.02
CA VAL A 141 -12.88 -24.56 -16.86
C VAL A 141 -12.46 -23.67 -15.71
N ASN A 142 -13.09 -22.50 -15.52
CA ASN A 142 -12.71 -21.64 -14.40
C ASN A 142 -13.35 -22.09 -13.09
N MET A 143 -14.66 -22.38 -13.04
CA MET A 143 -15.32 -22.67 -11.76
C MET A 143 -15.33 -24.16 -11.42
N LEU A 144 -15.87 -24.99 -12.31
CA LEU A 144 -16.10 -26.41 -12.01
C LEU A 144 -14.79 -27.18 -11.78
N ALA A 145 -13.80 -26.97 -12.66
CA ALA A 145 -12.50 -27.64 -12.53
C ALA A 145 -11.83 -27.29 -11.19
N VAL A 146 -11.86 -26.02 -10.77
CA VAL A 146 -11.27 -25.57 -9.50
C VAL A 146 -11.97 -26.20 -8.30
N ILE A 147 -13.31 -26.23 -8.30
CA ILE A 147 -14.09 -26.84 -7.22
C ILE A 147 -13.83 -28.35 -7.13
N MET A 148 -13.86 -29.05 -8.26
CA MET A 148 -13.63 -30.50 -8.31
C MET A 148 -12.21 -30.87 -7.87
N MET A 149 -11.20 -30.20 -8.43
CA MET A 149 -9.81 -30.44 -8.06
C MET A 149 -9.57 -30.17 -6.57
N THR A 150 -10.10 -29.07 -6.05
CA THR A 150 -10.00 -28.76 -4.61
C THR A 150 -10.66 -29.84 -3.78
N ARG A 151 -11.87 -30.29 -4.13
CA ARG A 151 -12.59 -31.35 -3.40
C ARG A 151 -11.84 -32.68 -3.42
N LEU A 152 -11.13 -32.99 -4.50
CA LEU A 152 -10.31 -34.21 -4.63
C LEU A 152 -9.03 -34.14 -3.78
N VAL A 153 -8.30 -33.03 -3.81
CA VAL A 153 -6.99 -32.95 -3.15
C VAL A 153 -7.05 -32.52 -1.69
N LEU A 154 -8.03 -31.71 -1.31
CA LEU A 154 -8.11 -31.07 0.01
C LEU A 154 -8.20 -32.06 1.17
N PRO A 155 -9.04 -33.13 1.14
CA PRO A 155 -9.08 -34.10 2.23
C PRO A 155 -7.73 -34.76 2.51
N SER A 156 -6.99 -35.06 1.44
CA SER A 156 -5.65 -35.63 1.54
C SER A 156 -4.62 -34.63 2.08
N MET A 157 -4.72 -33.34 1.73
CA MET A 157 -3.87 -32.28 2.29
C MET A 157 -4.11 -32.07 3.78
N VAL A 158 -5.39 -32.06 4.20
CA VAL A 158 -5.79 -31.95 5.61
C VAL A 158 -5.27 -33.14 6.42
N LYS A 159 -5.47 -34.37 5.92
CA LYS A 159 -4.97 -35.59 6.59
C LYS A 159 -3.45 -35.56 6.79
N ARG A 160 -2.69 -35.04 5.81
CA ARG A 160 -1.23 -34.91 5.90
C ARG A 160 -0.77 -33.67 6.67
N LYS A 161 -1.67 -32.75 7.01
CA LYS A 161 -1.36 -31.40 7.54
C LYS A 161 -0.31 -30.66 6.68
N LYS A 162 -0.27 -30.97 5.39
CA LYS A 162 0.72 -30.49 4.41
C LYS A 162 0.08 -30.38 3.03
N GLY A 163 0.12 -29.18 2.49
CA GLY A 163 -0.38 -28.83 1.17
C GLY A 163 -0.51 -27.33 1.02
N LEU A 164 -0.56 -26.87 -0.22
CA LEU A 164 -0.81 -25.47 -0.55
C LEU A 164 -1.70 -25.43 -1.78
N VAL A 165 -2.77 -24.65 -1.71
CA VAL A 165 -3.60 -24.31 -2.87
C VAL A 165 -3.44 -22.82 -3.10
N ILE A 166 -2.93 -22.46 -4.28
CA ILE A 166 -2.80 -21.08 -4.72
C ILE A 166 -3.76 -20.90 -5.89
N ASN A 167 -4.59 -19.87 -5.82
CA ASN A 167 -5.47 -19.51 -6.91
C ASN A 167 -5.19 -18.09 -7.39
N VAL A 168 -5.31 -17.88 -8.70
CA VAL A 168 -5.00 -16.59 -9.33
C VAL A 168 -6.29 -15.75 -9.42
N ALA A 169 -6.42 -14.82 -8.48
CA ALA A 169 -7.50 -13.84 -8.45
C ALA A 169 -7.32 -12.75 -9.51
N SER A 170 -8.38 -11.96 -9.75
CA SER A 170 -8.37 -10.83 -10.68
C SER A 170 -9.19 -9.67 -10.11
N ILE A 171 -8.80 -8.43 -10.43
CA ILE A 171 -9.56 -7.22 -10.10
C ILE A 171 -10.97 -7.23 -10.70
N ALA A 172 -11.17 -7.95 -11.81
CA ALA A 172 -12.48 -8.16 -12.42
C ALA A 172 -13.47 -8.92 -11.52
N GLY A 173 -12.98 -9.57 -10.45
CA GLY A 173 -13.83 -10.16 -9.41
C GLY A 173 -14.33 -9.14 -8.37
N TYR A 174 -13.69 -7.98 -8.25
CA TYR A 174 -14.12 -6.92 -7.34
C TYR A 174 -14.92 -5.84 -8.06
N GLN A 175 -14.50 -5.49 -9.28
CA GLN A 175 -15.17 -4.53 -10.16
C GLN A 175 -15.54 -5.26 -11.45
N PRO A 176 -16.83 -5.54 -11.73
CA PRO A 176 -17.22 -6.21 -12.96
C PRO A 176 -16.90 -5.33 -14.16
N LEU A 177 -16.19 -5.87 -15.14
CA LEU A 177 -15.87 -5.17 -16.38
C LEU A 177 -17.03 -5.34 -17.38
N PRO A 178 -17.47 -4.26 -18.07
CA PRO A 178 -18.47 -4.35 -19.13
C PRO A 178 -18.07 -5.38 -20.19
N LEU A 179 -19.04 -6.10 -20.74
CA LEU A 179 -18.84 -7.14 -21.77
C LEU A 179 -18.08 -8.41 -21.32
N MET A 180 -17.60 -8.47 -20.07
CA MET A 180 -16.86 -9.61 -19.51
C MET A 180 -17.55 -10.21 -18.28
N GLY A 181 -18.89 -10.28 -18.31
CA GLY A 181 -19.72 -10.70 -17.18
C GLY A 181 -19.41 -12.12 -16.68
N VAL A 182 -19.29 -13.10 -17.58
CA VAL A 182 -18.99 -14.50 -17.21
C VAL A 182 -17.60 -14.66 -16.61
N TYR A 183 -16.61 -13.90 -17.12
CA TYR A 183 -15.26 -13.89 -16.57
C TYR A 183 -15.23 -13.28 -15.16
N SER A 184 -15.88 -12.12 -14.98
CA SER A 184 -15.99 -11.44 -13.68
C SER A 184 -16.67 -12.35 -12.65
N ALA A 185 -17.80 -12.99 -13.02
CA ALA A 185 -18.51 -13.94 -12.16
C ALA A 185 -17.65 -15.16 -11.78
N SER A 186 -16.88 -15.70 -12.73
CA SER A 186 -15.98 -16.82 -12.47
C SER A 186 -14.89 -16.46 -11.45
N LYS A 187 -14.37 -15.22 -11.49
CA LYS A 187 -13.34 -14.74 -10.55
C LYS A 187 -13.89 -14.41 -9.17
N VAL A 188 -15.14 -13.96 -9.05
CA VAL A 188 -15.85 -13.83 -7.75
C VAL A 188 -15.99 -15.21 -7.09
N ASN A 189 -16.41 -16.22 -7.84
CA ASN A 189 -16.63 -17.56 -7.31
C ASN A 189 -15.39 -18.14 -6.62
N HIS A 190 -14.23 -17.95 -7.24
CA HIS A 190 -12.93 -18.33 -6.69
C HIS A 190 -12.69 -17.75 -5.29
N ASP A 191 -12.87 -16.44 -5.15
CA ASP A 191 -12.60 -15.73 -3.90
C ASP A 191 -13.53 -16.20 -2.78
N PHE A 192 -14.84 -16.25 -3.03
CA PHE A 192 -15.81 -16.70 -2.02
C PHE A 192 -15.66 -18.19 -1.67
N PHE A 193 -15.40 -19.05 -2.66
CA PHE A 193 -15.23 -20.48 -2.42
C PHE A 193 -14.04 -20.75 -1.49
N PHE A 194 -12.87 -20.17 -1.76
CA PHE A 194 -11.70 -20.38 -0.92
C PHE A 194 -11.81 -19.70 0.45
N LYS A 195 -12.40 -18.50 0.53
CA LYS A 195 -12.72 -17.88 1.83
C LYS A 195 -13.58 -18.78 2.69
N SER A 196 -14.61 -19.43 2.12
CA SER A 196 -15.47 -20.35 2.88
C SER A 196 -14.71 -21.57 3.46
N LYS A 197 -13.59 -21.96 2.83
CA LYS A 197 -12.75 -23.08 3.25
C LYS A 197 -11.67 -22.70 4.24
N GLN A 198 -11.28 -21.43 4.30
CA GLN A 198 -10.29 -20.95 5.27
C GLN A 198 -10.82 -20.96 6.71
N TYR A 199 -12.14 -20.94 6.89
CA TYR A 199 -12.81 -20.96 8.21
C TYR A 199 -13.21 -22.36 8.70
N GLN A 200 -12.78 -23.43 8.03
CA GLN A 200 -13.04 -24.84 8.39
C GLN A 200 -11.75 -25.51 8.88
#